data_AF-A0A9C8L856-F1
#
_entry.id   AF-A0A9C8L856-F1
#
_cell.length_a   1.000
_cell.length_b   1.000
_cell.length_c   1.000
_cell.angle_alpha   90.00
_cell.angle_beta   90.00
_cell.angle_gamma   90.00
#
_symmetry.space_group_name_H-M   'P 1'
#
loop_
_entity.id
_entity.type
_entity.pdbx_description
1 polymer ?
#
loop_
_entity_poly.entity_id
_entity_poly.type
_entity_poly.pdbx_seq_one_letter_code
_entity_poly.pdbx_strand_id
1 'polypeptide(L)'
;MGTLTYEQAVEIFAEQATALLEAGVDVIYVETMADLNEALAAVEGAQRAAQRAAQQPLAGRGDVPIFTTMSFDSHGRTNMGVRPEEAAEKLQAQGVSAFGANCGSTLEMTEGALTKMHETAPHAYLIAKPNAGLPHMVGDEVVYDATPEDMAAYARRFVELGARVVGGCCGSTPAHIQAIAVSVDR
;
A
#
# COMPACT_ATOMS: atom_id res chain seq x y z
N MET A 1 17.76 0.35 3.39
CA MET A 1 18.21 1.77 3.44
C MET A 1 19.70 2.04 3.17
N GLY A 2 20.57 1.04 2.93
CA GLY A 2 21.96 1.30 2.53
C GLY A 2 22.73 2.20 3.51
N THR A 3 23.38 3.27 3.01
CA THR A 3 24.09 4.27 3.83
C THR A 3 23.20 5.38 4.38
N LEU A 4 21.92 5.39 4.04
CA LEU A 4 20.96 6.39 4.52
C LEU A 4 20.59 6.07 5.97
N THR A 5 20.76 7.05 6.85
CA THR A 5 20.28 6.92 8.23
C THR A 5 18.76 7.07 8.29
N TYR A 6 18.13 6.51 9.32
CA TYR A 6 16.68 6.61 9.51
C TYR A 6 16.20 8.07 9.54
N GLU A 7 16.87 8.94 10.32
CA GLU A 7 16.50 10.35 10.43
C GLU A 7 16.64 11.10 9.08
N GLN A 8 17.66 10.77 8.28
CA GLN A 8 17.77 11.34 6.93
C GLN A 8 16.62 10.90 6.03
N ALA A 9 16.20 9.63 6.11
CA ALA A 9 15.03 9.15 5.38
C ALA A 9 13.75 9.88 5.83
N VAL A 10 13.55 10.04 7.14
CA VAL A 10 12.41 10.80 7.70
C VAL A 10 12.33 12.20 7.13
N GLU A 11 13.44 12.94 7.11
CA GLU A 11 13.43 14.31 6.59
C GLU A 11 13.19 14.37 5.07
N ILE A 12 13.73 13.41 4.30
CA ILE A 12 13.47 13.29 2.86
C ILE A 12 11.99 13.02 2.58
N PHE A 13 11.34 12.15 3.36
CA PHE A 13 9.91 11.88 3.19
C PHE A 13 9.04 13.03 3.70
N ALA A 14 9.46 13.74 4.75
CA ALA A 14 8.75 14.92 5.27
C ALA A 14 8.73 16.06 4.24
N GLU A 15 9.82 16.27 3.50
CA GLU A 15 9.87 17.27 2.42
C GLU A 15 8.82 16.97 1.33
N GLN A 16 8.78 15.73 0.84
CA GLN A 16 7.81 15.30 -0.18
C GLN A 16 6.36 15.39 0.33
N ALA A 17 6.11 14.92 1.55
CA ALA A 17 4.79 14.96 2.16
C ALA A 17 4.30 16.41 2.36
N THR A 18 5.20 17.34 2.72
CA THR A 18 4.87 18.77 2.86
C THR A 18 4.34 19.33 1.54
N ALA A 19 5.03 19.07 0.43
CA ALA A 19 4.60 19.53 -0.89
C ALA A 19 3.22 18.97 -1.30
N LEU A 20 2.95 17.69 -1.01
CA LEU A 20 1.65 17.07 -1.28
C LEU A 20 0.53 17.68 -0.42
N LEU A 21 0.80 17.91 0.86
CA LEU A 21 -0.16 18.52 1.79
C LEU A 21 -0.49 19.96 1.40
N GLU A 22 0.49 20.75 0.98
CA GLU A 22 0.30 22.11 0.45
C GLU A 22 -0.53 22.11 -0.84
N ALA A 23 -0.36 21.09 -1.69
CA ALA A 23 -1.20 20.88 -2.88
C ALA A 23 -2.62 20.43 -2.54
N GLY A 24 -2.90 20.08 -1.28
CA GLY A 24 -4.24 19.73 -0.83
C GLY A 24 -4.69 18.32 -1.21
N VAL A 25 -3.81 17.33 -1.09
CA VAL A 25 -4.19 15.91 -1.20
C VAL A 25 -5.14 15.49 -0.07
N ASP A 26 -5.93 14.46 -0.32
CA ASP A 26 -6.85 13.86 0.66
C ASP A 26 -6.23 12.69 1.45
N VAL A 27 -5.10 12.16 0.97
CA VAL A 27 -4.37 11.05 1.58
C VAL A 27 -2.88 11.14 1.23
N ILE A 28 -2.01 10.78 2.16
CA ILE A 28 -0.61 10.48 1.86
C ILE A 28 -0.46 8.97 1.70
N TYR A 29 -0.03 8.53 0.53
CA TYR A 29 0.03 7.12 0.17
C TYR A 29 1.49 6.67 0.01
N VAL A 30 2.01 5.96 1.02
CA VAL A 30 3.34 5.34 1.01
C VAL A 30 3.22 3.97 0.34
N GLU A 31 3.53 3.90 -0.95
CA GLU A 31 3.27 2.71 -1.77
C GLU A 31 4.54 1.90 -2.12
N THR A 32 4.41 0.58 -2.19
CA THR A 32 5.47 -0.37 -2.64
C THR A 32 6.73 -0.39 -1.77
N MET A 33 6.58 -0.37 -0.44
CA MET A 33 7.75 -0.50 0.43
C MET A 33 8.24 -1.95 0.49
N ALA A 34 9.56 -2.14 0.46
CA ALA A 34 10.18 -3.46 0.65
C ALA A 34 10.87 -3.57 2.01
N ASP A 35 11.45 -2.48 2.51
CA ASP A 35 12.13 -2.39 3.80
C ASP A 35 11.19 -1.78 4.86
N LEU A 36 11.08 -2.43 6.02
CA LEU A 36 10.17 -1.96 7.07
C LEU A 36 10.67 -0.68 7.75
N ASN A 37 11.98 -0.52 7.95
CA ASN A 37 12.52 0.71 8.54
C ASN A 37 12.31 1.91 7.61
N GLU A 38 12.44 1.70 6.30
CA GLU A 38 12.16 2.73 5.31
C GLU A 38 10.67 3.11 5.29
N ALA A 39 9.77 2.13 5.37
CA ALA A 39 8.33 2.37 5.48
C ALA A 39 7.99 3.18 6.73
N LEU A 40 8.59 2.84 7.88
CA LEU A 40 8.40 3.55 9.14
C LEU A 40 8.95 4.98 9.07
N ALA A 41 10.12 5.18 8.46
CA ALA A 41 10.68 6.51 8.24
C ALA A 41 9.77 7.37 7.34
N ALA A 42 9.17 6.78 6.31
CA ALA A 42 8.22 7.46 5.44
C ALA A 42 6.93 7.87 6.17
N VAL A 43 6.37 6.96 6.97
CA VAL A 43 5.20 7.24 7.81
C VAL A 43 5.50 8.36 8.79
N GLU A 44 6.63 8.30 9.50
CA GLU A 44 7.03 9.33 10.46
C GLU A 44 7.26 10.68 9.78
N GLY A 45 7.91 10.70 8.60
CA GLY A 45 8.10 11.92 7.81
C GLY A 45 6.77 12.56 7.42
N ALA A 46 5.81 11.75 6.95
CA ALA A 46 4.46 12.20 6.62
C ALA A 46 3.71 12.74 7.86
N GLN A 47 3.83 12.08 9.02
CA GLN A 47 3.24 12.56 10.27
C GLN A 47 3.84 13.89 10.72
N ARG A 48 5.17 14.04 10.67
CA ARG A 48 5.84 15.32 11.00
C ARG A 48 5.38 16.43 10.06
N ALA A 49 5.25 16.15 8.76
CA ALA A 49 4.73 17.11 7.78
C ALA A 49 3.28 17.51 8.08
N ALA A 50 2.40 16.55 8.37
CA ALA A 50 1.00 16.79 8.73
C ALA A 50 0.88 17.63 10.01
N GLN A 51 1.67 17.32 11.04
CA GLN A 51 1.72 18.10 12.28
C GLN A 51 2.16 19.55 12.05
N ARG A 52 3.18 19.77 11.21
CA ARG A 52 3.62 21.12 10.83
C ARG A 52 2.53 21.86 10.06
N ALA A 53 1.85 21.18 9.14
CA ALA A 53 0.74 21.75 8.37
C ALA A 53 -0.43 22.16 9.28
N ALA A 54 -0.81 21.31 10.25
CA ALA A 54 -1.90 21.57 11.19
C ALA A 54 -1.71 22.84 12.04
N GLN A 55 -0.47 23.28 12.24
CA GLN A 55 -0.14 24.48 13.01
C GLN A 55 -0.28 25.77 12.18
N GLN A 56 -0.48 25.67 10.86
CA GLN A 56 -0.56 26.84 10.00
C GLN A 56 -1.99 27.41 9.93
N PRO A 57 -2.18 28.74 10.03
CA PRO A 57 -3.51 29.37 10.08
C PRO A 57 -4.42 29.13 8.87
N LEU A 58 -3.87 28.72 7.73
CA LEU A 58 -4.60 28.40 6.49
C LEU A 58 -4.98 26.92 6.34
N ALA A 59 -4.50 26.04 7.21
CA ALA A 59 -4.58 24.60 6.98
C ALA A 59 -5.73 23.94 7.74
N GLY A 60 -6.90 23.88 7.12
CA GLY A 60 -7.98 22.95 7.53
C GLY A 60 -7.66 21.47 7.25
N ARG A 61 -6.38 21.08 7.17
CA ARG A 61 -5.89 19.79 6.63
C ARG A 61 -4.88 19.07 7.55
N GLY A 62 -4.94 19.31 8.86
CA GLY A 62 -4.04 18.65 9.82
C GLY A 62 -4.26 17.14 9.99
N ASP A 63 -5.39 16.63 9.51
CA ASP A 63 -5.84 15.24 9.74
C ASP A 63 -5.80 14.38 8.47
N VAL A 64 -4.89 14.66 7.53
CA VAL A 64 -4.77 13.86 6.29
C VAL A 64 -4.34 12.42 6.64
N PRO A 65 -5.14 11.39 6.30
CA PRO A 65 -4.81 10.01 6.58
C PRO A 65 -3.54 9.57 5.85
N ILE A 66 -2.80 8.66 6.49
CA ILE A 66 -1.60 8.05 5.92
C ILE A 66 -1.89 6.59 5.64
N PHE A 67 -1.70 6.18 4.39
CA PHE A 67 -1.81 4.80 3.93
C PHE A 67 -0.43 4.23 3.64
N THR A 68 -0.22 2.94 3.92
CA THR A 68 1.07 2.29 3.67
C THR A 68 0.93 0.89 3.12
N THR A 69 1.59 0.60 2.00
CA THR A 69 1.59 -0.75 1.42
C THR A 69 2.99 -1.28 1.23
N MET A 70 3.13 -2.60 1.35
CA MET A 70 4.37 -3.32 1.12
C MET A 70 4.19 -4.35 0.01
N SER A 71 5.28 -4.65 -0.70
CA SER A 71 5.28 -5.67 -1.77
C SER A 71 5.85 -6.98 -1.27
N PHE A 72 5.06 -8.04 -1.37
CA PHE A 72 5.42 -9.40 -0.95
C PHE A 72 5.67 -10.30 -2.17
N ASP A 73 6.66 -11.19 -2.05
CA ASP A 73 7.07 -12.13 -3.09
C ASP A 73 6.48 -13.54 -2.87
N SER A 74 6.90 -14.48 -3.71
CA SER A 74 6.49 -15.89 -3.65
C SER A 74 6.90 -16.64 -2.39
N HIS A 75 7.80 -16.08 -1.58
CA HIS A 75 8.22 -16.65 -0.30
C HIS A 75 7.35 -16.12 0.86
N GLY A 76 6.32 -15.31 0.58
CA GLY A 76 5.41 -14.76 1.58
C GLY A 76 6.07 -13.72 2.47
N ARG A 77 7.06 -13.00 1.94
CA ARG A 77 7.79 -11.90 2.60
C ARG A 77 8.20 -10.86 1.57
N THR A 78 8.60 -9.67 2.01
CA THR A 78 9.15 -8.68 1.08
C THR A 78 10.53 -9.11 0.57
N ASN A 79 11.05 -8.46 -0.48
CA ASN A 79 12.42 -8.68 -0.96
C ASN A 79 13.50 -8.39 0.10
N MET A 80 13.16 -7.65 1.17
CA MET A 80 14.04 -7.39 2.31
C MET A 80 13.78 -8.34 3.50
N GLY A 81 12.93 -9.35 3.32
CA GLY A 81 12.68 -10.40 4.30
C GLY A 81 11.58 -10.11 5.32
N VAL A 82 10.81 -9.02 5.16
CA VAL A 82 9.77 -8.62 6.11
C VAL A 82 8.53 -9.51 5.92
N ARG A 83 8.03 -10.10 7.01
CA ARG A 83 6.81 -10.91 6.98
C ARG A 83 5.55 -10.03 7.08
N PRO A 84 4.42 -10.41 6.46
CA PRO A 84 3.16 -9.66 6.54
C PRO A 84 2.70 -9.38 7.98
N GLU A 85 2.88 -10.34 8.89
CA GLU A 85 2.53 -10.25 10.31
C GLU A 85 3.35 -9.12 10.99
N GLU A 86 4.66 -9.10 10.73
CA GLU A 86 5.58 -8.09 11.28
C GLU A 86 5.26 -6.69 10.75
N ALA A 87 4.94 -6.58 9.46
CA ALA A 87 4.48 -5.34 8.85
C ALA A 87 3.17 -4.84 9.49
N ALA A 88 2.18 -5.72 9.67
CA ALA A 88 0.90 -5.36 10.28
C ALA A 88 1.07 -4.87 11.72
N GLU A 89 1.84 -5.58 12.56
CA GLU A 89 2.12 -5.17 13.95
C GLU A 89 2.72 -3.76 14.01
N LYS A 90 3.74 -3.49 13.19
CA LYS A 90 4.45 -2.21 13.21
C LYS A 90 3.63 -1.07 12.63
N LEU A 91 2.97 -1.28 11.49
CA LEU A 91 2.17 -0.24 10.84
C LEU A 91 0.94 0.12 11.67
N GLN A 92 0.27 -0.86 12.28
CA GLN A 92 -0.82 -0.58 13.23
C GLN A 92 -0.32 0.23 14.43
N ALA A 93 0.84 -0.13 15.00
CA ALA A 93 1.42 0.60 16.13
C ALA A 93 1.80 2.05 15.78
N GLN A 94 2.14 2.34 14.52
CA GLN A 94 2.39 3.70 14.03
C GLN A 94 1.11 4.52 13.81
N GLY A 95 -0.08 3.92 13.92
CA GLY A 95 -1.34 4.63 13.77
C GLY A 95 -1.64 5.06 12.33
N VAL A 96 -1.11 4.37 11.33
CA VAL A 96 -1.52 4.60 9.93
C VAL A 96 -3.00 4.25 9.77
N SER A 97 -3.70 4.98 8.93
CA SER A 97 -5.16 4.85 8.78
C SER A 97 -5.56 3.58 8.02
N ALA A 98 -4.70 3.10 7.12
CA ALA A 98 -4.86 1.82 6.44
C ALA A 98 -3.49 1.28 5.99
N PHE A 99 -3.36 -0.05 5.93
CA PHE A 99 -2.15 -0.67 5.41
C PHE A 99 -2.45 -1.94 4.62
N GLY A 100 -1.50 -2.43 3.84
CA GLY A 100 -1.70 -3.69 3.16
C GLY A 100 -0.63 -4.05 2.15
N ALA A 101 -1.07 -4.66 1.06
CA ALA A 101 -0.20 -5.17 0.02
C ALA A 101 -0.57 -4.58 -1.35
N ASN A 102 0.46 -4.17 -2.07
CA ASN A 102 0.37 -3.81 -3.48
C ASN A 102 1.49 -4.51 -4.26
N CYS A 103 1.38 -4.53 -5.58
CA CYS A 103 2.31 -5.24 -6.44
C CYS A 103 2.38 -6.74 -6.05
N GLY A 104 3.58 -7.33 -6.07
CA GLY A 104 3.77 -8.76 -5.86
C GLY A 104 3.60 -9.60 -7.13
N SER A 105 3.86 -10.90 -7.04
CA SER A 105 3.97 -11.73 -8.24
C SER A 105 2.62 -12.29 -8.72
N THR A 106 1.72 -12.71 -7.82
CA THR A 106 0.39 -13.23 -8.22
C THR A 106 -0.71 -12.77 -7.27
N LEU A 107 -1.97 -12.94 -7.70
CA LEU A 107 -3.15 -12.57 -6.90
C LEU A 107 -3.25 -13.35 -5.59
N GLU A 108 -2.89 -14.63 -5.63
CA GLU A 108 -2.82 -15.54 -4.47
C GLU A 108 -1.81 -15.04 -3.43
N MET A 109 -0.70 -14.44 -3.87
CA MET A 109 0.33 -13.95 -2.96
C MET A 109 -0.14 -12.72 -2.20
N THR A 110 -0.79 -11.78 -2.89
CA THR A 110 -1.42 -10.61 -2.26
C THR A 110 -2.48 -11.06 -1.26
N GLU A 111 -3.29 -12.06 -1.62
CA GLU A 111 -4.26 -12.63 -0.69
C GLU A 111 -3.61 -13.26 0.55
N GLY A 112 -2.58 -14.09 0.35
CA GLY A 112 -1.87 -14.74 1.45
C GLY A 112 -1.24 -13.73 2.42
N ALA A 113 -0.71 -12.62 1.89
CA ALA A 113 -0.23 -11.51 2.72
C ALA A 113 -1.38 -10.85 3.50
N LEU A 114 -2.51 -10.57 2.84
CA LEU A 114 -3.68 -9.96 3.49
C LEU A 114 -4.29 -10.85 4.58
N THR A 115 -4.38 -12.16 4.36
CA THR A 115 -4.88 -13.11 5.36
C THR A 115 -4.05 -13.01 6.64
N LYS A 116 -2.72 -13.06 6.52
CA LYS A 116 -1.80 -12.95 7.66
C LYS A 116 -1.87 -11.59 8.37
N MET A 117 -1.99 -10.52 7.58
CA MET A 117 -2.18 -9.17 8.12
C MET A 117 -3.50 -9.06 8.87
N HIS A 118 -4.59 -9.62 8.33
CA HIS A 118 -5.90 -9.62 8.96
C HIS A 118 -5.91 -10.43 10.27
N GLU A 119 -5.29 -11.61 10.29
CA GLU A 119 -5.14 -12.41 11.51
C GLU A 119 -4.40 -11.66 12.62
N THR A 120 -3.39 -10.87 12.24
CA THR A 120 -2.59 -10.06 13.16
C THR A 120 -3.32 -8.81 13.63
N ALA A 121 -4.11 -8.19 12.74
CA ALA A 121 -4.77 -6.90 12.94
C ALA A 121 -6.23 -6.94 12.43
N PRO A 122 -7.13 -7.67 13.12
CA PRO A 122 -8.47 -8.00 12.60
C PRO A 122 -9.41 -6.79 12.46
N HIS A 123 -9.05 -5.65 13.04
CA HIS A 123 -9.83 -4.41 12.99
C HIS A 123 -9.20 -3.33 12.12
N ALA A 124 -8.04 -3.59 11.51
CA ALA A 124 -7.39 -2.65 10.62
C ALA A 124 -8.13 -2.55 9.28
N TYR A 125 -8.09 -1.37 8.66
CA TYR A 125 -8.49 -1.22 7.28
C TYR A 125 -7.36 -1.68 6.37
N LEU A 126 -7.62 -2.74 5.60
CA LEU A 126 -6.61 -3.28 4.70
C LEU A 126 -6.68 -2.68 3.30
N ILE A 127 -5.55 -2.70 2.60
CA ILE A 127 -5.41 -2.25 1.22
C ILE A 127 -4.91 -3.39 0.33
N ALA A 128 -5.56 -3.60 -0.82
CA ALA A 128 -5.22 -4.64 -1.79
C ALA A 128 -5.09 -4.06 -3.21
N LYS A 129 -3.86 -4.00 -3.75
CA LYS A 129 -3.59 -3.56 -5.14
C LYS A 129 -2.62 -4.54 -5.82
N PRO A 130 -3.03 -5.77 -6.14
CA PRO A 130 -2.14 -6.74 -6.80
C PRO A 130 -1.77 -6.28 -8.22
N ASN A 131 -0.70 -6.85 -8.77
CA ASN A 131 -0.47 -6.84 -10.22
C ASN A 131 -1.57 -7.63 -10.94
N ALA A 132 -1.76 -7.38 -12.24
CA ALA A 132 -2.65 -8.16 -13.10
C ALA A 132 -2.03 -9.54 -13.44
N GLY A 133 -1.62 -10.29 -12.42
CA GLY A 133 -0.93 -11.57 -12.56
C GLY A 133 0.60 -11.45 -12.65
N LEU A 134 1.23 -12.59 -12.92
CA LEU A 134 2.68 -12.71 -13.00
C LEU A 134 3.22 -12.05 -14.28
N PRO A 135 4.15 -11.08 -14.18
CA PRO A 135 4.78 -10.54 -15.37
C PRO A 135 5.62 -11.61 -16.07
N HIS A 136 5.52 -11.66 -17.39
CA HIS A 136 6.42 -12.46 -18.24
C HIS A 136 6.75 -11.69 -19.51
N MET A 137 7.83 -12.10 -20.19
CA MET A 137 8.27 -11.45 -21.44
C MET A 137 7.61 -12.11 -22.64
N VAL A 138 7.02 -11.30 -23.53
CA VAL A 138 6.62 -11.71 -24.88
C VAL A 138 7.41 -10.83 -25.86
N GLY A 139 8.50 -11.39 -26.40
CA GLY A 139 9.50 -10.59 -27.10
C GLY A 139 10.20 -9.64 -26.12
N ASP A 140 10.12 -8.33 -26.40
CA ASP A 140 10.71 -7.26 -25.58
C ASP A 140 9.68 -6.55 -24.68
N GLU A 141 8.44 -7.04 -24.63
CA GLU A 141 7.36 -6.47 -23.82
C GLU A 141 7.07 -7.31 -22.57
N VAL A 142 6.82 -6.62 -21.45
CA VAL A 142 6.31 -7.25 -20.22
C VAL A 142 4.80 -7.38 -20.31
N VAL A 143 4.29 -8.60 -20.25
CA VAL A 143 2.87 -8.96 -20.35
C VAL A 143 2.36 -9.52 -19.02
N TYR A 144 1.08 -9.28 -18.76
CA TYR A 144 0.35 -9.65 -17.55
C TYR A 144 -0.94 -10.36 -17.97
N ASP A 145 -1.19 -11.56 -17.42
CA ASP A 145 -2.25 -12.45 -17.92
C ASP A 145 -3.56 -12.41 -17.15
N ALA A 146 -3.59 -11.84 -15.94
CA ALA A 146 -4.83 -11.83 -15.17
C ALA A 146 -5.85 -10.96 -15.88
N THR A 147 -7.04 -11.52 -16.09
CA THR A 147 -8.13 -10.83 -16.77
C THR A 147 -8.86 -9.87 -15.82
N PRO A 148 -9.69 -8.95 -16.35
CA PRO A 148 -10.61 -8.17 -15.53
C PRO A 148 -11.48 -9.04 -14.61
N GLU A 149 -11.93 -10.20 -15.08
CA GLU A 149 -12.73 -11.17 -14.34
C GLU A 149 -11.94 -11.79 -13.16
N ASP A 150 -10.67 -12.13 -13.37
CA ASP A 150 -9.80 -12.66 -12.32
C ASP A 150 -9.57 -11.63 -11.21
N MET A 151 -9.22 -10.39 -11.60
CA MET A 151 -9.02 -9.28 -10.66
C MET A 151 -10.29 -8.99 -9.85
N ALA A 152 -11.46 -9.00 -10.50
CA ALA A 152 -12.76 -8.81 -9.85
C ALA A 152 -13.10 -9.95 -8.87
N ALA A 153 -12.77 -11.21 -9.21
CA ALA A 153 -12.99 -12.34 -8.32
C ALA A 153 -12.15 -12.23 -7.04
N TYR A 154 -10.88 -11.85 -7.18
CA TYR A 154 -9.99 -11.62 -6.05
C TYR A 154 -10.36 -10.38 -5.23
N ALA A 155 -10.82 -9.30 -5.88
CA ALA A 155 -11.28 -8.11 -5.19
C ALA A 155 -12.37 -8.41 -4.14
N ARG A 156 -13.34 -9.27 -4.48
CA ARG A 156 -14.38 -9.71 -3.53
C ARG A 156 -13.79 -10.42 -2.31
N ARG A 157 -12.82 -11.32 -2.54
CA ARG A 157 -12.12 -12.06 -1.47
C ARG A 157 -11.31 -11.11 -0.58
N PHE A 158 -10.65 -10.12 -1.16
CA PHE A 158 -9.92 -9.11 -0.38
C PHE A 158 -10.86 -8.31 0.52
N VAL A 159 -12.05 -7.93 0.03
CA VAL A 159 -13.06 -7.24 0.85
C VAL A 159 -13.54 -8.12 2.01
N GLU A 160 -13.73 -9.41 1.78
CA GLU A 160 -14.04 -10.40 2.82
C GLU A 160 -12.94 -10.52 3.88
N LEU A 161 -11.66 -10.37 3.48
CA LEU A 161 -10.49 -10.30 4.36
C LEU A 161 -10.29 -8.94 5.05
N GLY A 162 -11.25 -8.01 4.94
CA GLY A 162 -11.17 -6.71 5.61
C GLY A 162 -10.55 -5.58 4.78
N ALA A 163 -10.24 -5.82 3.50
CA ALA A 163 -9.80 -4.73 2.64
C ALA A 163 -10.93 -3.69 2.45
N ARG A 164 -10.56 -2.41 2.53
CA ARG A 164 -11.44 -1.27 2.28
C ARG A 164 -10.97 -0.38 1.15
N VAL A 165 -9.73 -0.57 0.70
CA VAL A 165 -9.19 0.00 -0.53
C VAL A 165 -8.76 -1.16 -1.42
N VAL A 166 -9.41 -1.31 -2.57
CA VAL A 166 -9.10 -2.37 -3.53
C VAL A 166 -8.90 -1.76 -4.92
N GLY A 167 -7.88 -2.22 -5.64
CA GLY A 167 -7.58 -1.77 -6.98
C GLY A 167 -6.59 -2.70 -7.69
N GLY A 168 -5.83 -2.16 -8.63
CA GLY A 168 -4.76 -2.89 -9.32
C GLY A 168 -3.46 -2.10 -9.42
N CYS A 169 -2.33 -2.79 -9.55
CA CYS A 169 -0.98 -2.23 -9.71
C CYS A 169 -0.50 -2.44 -11.16
N CYS A 170 0.68 -3.05 -11.37
CA CYS A 170 1.24 -3.22 -12.71
C CYS A 170 0.38 -4.17 -13.56
N GLY A 171 0.29 -3.89 -14.86
CA GLY A 171 -0.54 -4.65 -15.81
C GLY A 171 -2.05 -4.36 -15.72
N SER A 172 -2.51 -3.67 -14.68
CA SER A 172 -3.93 -3.32 -14.56
C SER A 172 -4.30 -2.21 -15.54
N THR A 173 -5.53 -2.28 -16.05
CA THR A 173 -6.08 -1.34 -17.05
C THR A 173 -7.43 -0.80 -16.57
N PRO A 174 -8.01 0.24 -17.22
CA PRO A 174 -9.35 0.71 -16.89
C PRO A 174 -10.42 -0.39 -16.90
N ALA A 175 -10.31 -1.40 -17.78
CA ALA A 175 -11.22 -2.54 -17.80
C ALA A 175 -11.14 -3.37 -16.50
N HIS A 176 -9.94 -3.59 -15.98
CA HIS A 176 -9.75 -4.25 -14.68
C HIS A 176 -10.39 -3.44 -13.55
N ILE A 177 -10.15 -2.13 -13.52
CA ILE A 177 -10.71 -1.25 -12.49
C ILE A 177 -12.24 -1.22 -12.55
N GLN A 178 -12.83 -1.20 -13.75
CA GLN A 178 -14.28 -1.29 -13.93
C GLN A 178 -14.84 -2.61 -13.42
N ALA A 179 -14.19 -3.74 -13.73
CA ALA A 179 -14.63 -5.06 -13.27
C ALA A 179 -14.53 -5.18 -11.74
N ILE A 180 -13.44 -4.67 -11.14
CA ILE A 180 -13.28 -4.58 -9.68
C ILE A 180 -14.43 -3.78 -9.08
N ALA A 181 -14.66 -2.55 -9.58
CA ALA A 181 -15.69 -1.67 -9.06
C ALA A 181 -17.07 -2.34 -9.08
N VAL A 182 -17.49 -2.87 -10.23
CA VAL A 182 -18.77 -3.58 -10.37
C VAL A 182 -18.90 -4.77 -9.42
N SER A 183 -17.79 -5.45 -9.12
CA SER A 183 -17.81 -6.64 -8.27
C SER A 183 -17.92 -6.37 -6.76
N VAL A 184 -17.55 -5.17 -6.31
CA VAL A 184 -17.53 -4.79 -4.89
C VAL A 184 -18.54 -3.71 -4.53
N ASP A 185 -19.15 -3.06 -5.52
CA ASP A 185 -20.26 -2.12 -5.34
C ASP A 185 -21.49 -2.88 -4.79
N ARG A 186 -22.02 -2.42 -3.65
CA ARG A 186 -23.15 -3.02 -2.93
C ARG A 186 -24.25 -1.99 -2.69
#